data_AF-A0A4Q5XAZ8-F1
#
_entry.id   AF-A0A4Q5XAZ8-F1
#
_cell.length_a   1.000
_cell.length_b   1.000
_cell.length_c   1.000
_cell.angle_alpha   90.00
_cell.angle_beta   90.00
_cell.angle_gamma   90.00
#
_symmetry.space_group_name_H-M   'P 1'
#
loop_
_entity.id
_entity.type
_entity.pdbx_description
1 polymer ?
#
loop_
_entity_poly.entity_id
_entity_poly.type
_entity_poly.pdbx_seq_one_letter_code
_entity_poly.pdbx_strand_id
1 'polypeptide(L)'
;MMQAFDVSAGVFVRGLSNLKTLLTKGEAHGTKVTASLVEGMQDLATQVHWVSEGSKAALDRVIAGSLAPAAPPSGAMTFADLHASIDGAISYLEAIDPAALEAGFERAIELPVRGGTKSYRGDRFLLEFALPNFFFHLTLVYAILRKEGVPLEKGDFMGR
;
A
#
# COMPACT_ATOMS: atom_id res chain seq x y z
N MET A 1 23.35 -11.86 1.35
CA MET A 1 22.13 -12.69 1.41
C MET A 1 20.97 -11.73 1.63
N MET A 2 19.88 -11.89 0.88
CA MET A 2 18.72 -11.01 0.96
C MET A 2 17.92 -11.35 2.22
N GLN A 3 17.56 -10.34 3.02
CA GLN A 3 16.84 -10.53 4.29
C GLN A 3 15.33 -10.45 4.09
N ALA A 4 14.51 -11.02 5.00
CA ALA A 4 13.06 -10.89 4.95
C ALA A 4 12.59 -9.43 4.84
N PHE A 5 13.26 -8.50 5.53
CA PHE A 5 12.97 -7.06 5.42
C PHE A 5 13.10 -6.53 3.99
N ASP A 6 14.18 -6.89 3.29
CA ASP A 6 14.50 -6.39 1.95
C ASP A 6 13.44 -6.76 0.90
N VAL A 7 12.79 -7.92 1.08
CA VAL A 7 11.75 -8.44 0.17
C VAL A 7 10.33 -8.13 0.61
N SER A 8 10.15 -7.46 1.75
CA SER A 8 8.84 -7.15 2.33
C SER A 8 8.71 -5.67 2.69
N ALA A 9 9.03 -5.29 3.93
CA ALA A 9 8.96 -3.91 4.42
C ALA A 9 9.73 -2.94 3.53
N GLY A 10 10.96 -3.29 3.12
CA GLY A 10 11.76 -2.47 2.22
C GLY A 10 11.09 -2.22 0.86
N VAL A 11 10.37 -3.21 0.32
CA VAL A 11 9.62 -3.06 -0.94
C VAL A 11 8.46 -2.10 -0.77
N PHE A 12 7.70 -2.22 0.32
CA PHE A 12 6.58 -1.32 0.62
C PHE A 12 7.05 0.11 0.90
N VAL A 13 8.11 0.29 1.70
CA VAL A 13 8.71 1.61 1.99
C VAL A 13 9.10 2.31 0.68
N ARG A 14 9.82 1.62 -0.21
CA ARG A 14 10.19 2.18 -1.52
C ARG A 14 8.96 2.56 -2.34
N GLY A 15 7.94 1.71 -2.38
CA GLY A 15 6.69 2.00 -3.10
C GLY A 15 5.93 3.19 -2.52
N LEU A 16 5.93 3.37 -1.19
CA LEU A 16 5.32 4.50 -0.50
C LEU A 16 6.09 5.81 -0.75
N SER A 17 7.42 5.78 -0.80
CA SER A 17 8.21 6.94 -1.21
C SER A 17 7.90 7.37 -2.65
N ASN A 18 7.71 6.40 -3.55
CA ASN A 18 7.29 6.69 -4.93
C ASN A 18 5.87 7.26 -4.95
N LEU A 19 4.94 6.68 -4.17
CA LEU A 19 3.58 7.21 -4.02
C LEU A 19 3.58 8.67 -3.57
N LYS A 20 4.42 9.04 -2.60
CA LYS A 20 4.55 10.43 -2.14
C LYS A 20 4.93 11.37 -3.30
N THR A 21 5.86 10.95 -4.15
CA THR A 21 6.26 11.71 -5.35
C THR A 21 5.09 11.87 -6.33
N LEU A 22 4.33 10.80 -6.59
CA LEU A 22 3.14 10.86 -7.44
C LEU A 22 2.11 11.84 -6.88
N LEU A 23 1.84 11.74 -5.58
CA LEU A 23 0.82 12.53 -4.91
C LEU A 23 1.18 14.01 -4.87
N THR A 24 2.46 14.36 -4.61
CA THR A 24 2.95 15.75 -4.70
C THR A 24 2.72 16.35 -6.08
N LYS A 25 2.96 15.59 -7.16
CA LYS A 25 2.67 16.08 -8.53
C LYS A 25 1.18 16.23 -8.78
N GLY A 26 0.35 15.30 -8.29
CA GLY A 26 -1.10 15.38 -8.39
C GLY A 26 -1.68 16.60 -7.67
N GLU A 27 -1.20 16.87 -6.46
CA GLU A 27 -1.57 18.04 -5.68
C GLU A 27 -1.18 19.35 -6.40
N ALA A 28 0.06 19.45 -6.87
CA ALA A 28 0.54 20.62 -7.61
C ALA A 28 -0.23 20.86 -8.93
N HIS A 29 -0.75 19.80 -9.55
CA HIS A 29 -1.60 19.90 -10.74
C HIS A 29 -3.04 20.31 -10.44
N GLY A 30 -3.47 20.28 -9.17
CA GLY A 30 -4.84 20.57 -8.78
C GLY A 30 -5.81 19.39 -8.94
N THR A 31 -5.30 18.16 -8.98
CA THR A 31 -6.16 16.96 -8.98
C THR A 31 -6.98 16.89 -7.70
N LYS A 32 -8.21 16.35 -7.75
CA LYS A 32 -9.05 16.16 -6.56
C LYS A 32 -8.74 14.81 -5.91
N VAL A 33 -8.71 14.78 -4.57
CA VAL A 33 -8.60 13.53 -3.79
C VAL A 33 -9.78 12.56 -4.02
N THR A 34 -10.90 13.08 -4.53
CA THR A 34 -12.09 12.30 -4.91
C THR A 34 -12.08 11.83 -6.37
N ALA A 35 -11.01 12.08 -7.13
CA ALA A 35 -10.90 11.62 -8.51
C ALA A 35 -10.84 10.08 -8.54
N SER A 36 -11.55 9.47 -9.49
CA SER A 36 -11.54 8.02 -9.70
C SER A 36 -11.13 7.68 -11.14
N LEU A 37 -10.69 6.43 -11.35
CA LEU A 37 -10.27 5.98 -12.68
C LEU A 37 -11.48 5.87 -13.62
N VAL A 38 -12.59 5.37 -13.09
CA VAL A 38 -13.88 5.24 -13.76
C VAL A 38 -14.99 5.43 -12.72
N GLU A 39 -16.18 5.79 -13.18
CA GLU A 39 -17.36 5.93 -12.33
C GLU A 39 -17.64 4.65 -11.53
N GLY A 40 -18.01 4.80 -10.25
CA GLY A 40 -18.28 3.70 -9.33
C GLY A 40 -17.04 3.01 -8.74
N MET A 41 -15.84 3.33 -9.24
CA MET A 41 -14.59 2.83 -8.68
C MET A 41 -14.12 3.71 -7.51
N GLN A 42 -13.41 3.11 -6.55
CA GLN A 42 -12.78 3.80 -5.43
C GLN A 42 -11.87 4.95 -5.90
N ASP A 43 -11.96 6.09 -5.21
CA ASP A 43 -11.25 7.32 -5.52
C ASP A 43 -9.78 7.32 -5.10
N LEU A 44 -9.05 8.38 -5.47
CA LEU A 44 -7.64 8.58 -5.19
C LEU A 44 -7.32 8.45 -3.70
N ALA A 45 -8.11 9.08 -2.82
CA ALA A 45 -7.93 8.98 -1.37
C ALA A 45 -8.03 7.52 -0.90
N THR A 46 -9.02 6.78 -1.40
CA THR A 46 -9.19 5.37 -1.06
C THR A 46 -8.07 4.49 -1.62
N GLN A 47 -7.57 4.76 -2.83
CA GLN A 47 -6.41 4.03 -3.36
C GLN A 47 -5.17 4.29 -2.50
N VAL A 48 -4.90 5.54 -2.11
CA VAL A 48 -3.79 5.89 -1.21
C VAL A 48 -3.91 5.17 0.13
N HIS A 49 -5.12 5.12 0.71
CA HIS A 49 -5.38 4.36 1.94
C HIS A 49 -4.94 2.91 1.80
N TRP A 50 -5.33 2.22 0.73
CA TRP A 50 -4.95 0.81 0.55
C TRP A 50 -3.46 0.59 0.30
N VAL A 51 -2.74 1.55 -0.28
CA VAL A 51 -1.27 1.47 -0.37
C VAL A 51 -0.64 1.65 1.02
N SER A 52 -1.07 2.64 1.80
CA SER A 52 -0.52 2.97 3.12
C SER A 52 -0.95 2.00 4.22
N GLU A 53 -2.25 1.88 4.50
CA GLU A 53 -2.80 0.99 5.52
C GLU A 53 -2.67 -0.48 5.12
N GLY A 54 -2.90 -0.81 3.85
CA GLY A 54 -2.84 -2.18 3.37
C GLY A 54 -1.45 -2.80 3.48
N SER A 55 -0.37 -2.01 3.28
CA SER A 55 1.01 -2.49 3.46
C SER A 55 1.34 -2.78 4.92
N LYS A 56 0.94 -1.91 5.86
CA LYS A 56 1.07 -2.18 7.31
C LYS A 56 0.31 -3.44 7.69
N ALA A 57 -0.97 -3.52 7.34
CA ALA A 57 -1.85 -4.65 7.67
C ALA A 57 -1.37 -5.97 7.05
N ALA A 58 -0.68 -5.92 5.91
CA ALA A 58 -0.05 -7.11 5.33
C ALA A 58 1.07 -7.65 6.23
N LEU A 59 1.98 -6.80 6.71
CA LEU A 59 3.08 -7.24 7.56
C LEU A 59 2.64 -7.56 8.98
N ASP A 60 1.65 -6.84 9.50
CA ASP A 60 0.99 -7.17 10.76
C ASP A 60 0.41 -8.58 10.72
N ARG A 61 -0.24 -8.92 9.60
CA ARG A 61 -0.75 -10.27 9.40
C ARG A 61 0.38 -11.30 9.30
N VAL A 62 1.48 -11.01 8.59
CA VAL A 62 2.66 -11.90 8.55
C VAL A 62 3.21 -12.17 9.95
N ILE A 63 3.33 -11.14 10.78
CA ILE A 63 3.92 -11.21 12.12
C ILE A 63 2.97 -11.89 13.11
N ALA A 64 1.70 -11.50 13.14
CA ALA A 64 0.72 -11.91 14.15
C ALA A 64 -0.20 -13.08 13.72
N GLY A 65 -0.28 -13.40 12.43
CA GLY A 65 -1.08 -14.50 11.88
C GLY A 65 -2.50 -14.13 11.43
N SER A 66 -3.14 -13.11 12.02
CA SER A 66 -4.47 -12.64 11.61
C SER A 66 -4.80 -11.26 12.16
N LEU A 67 -4.83 -10.23 11.30
CA LEU A 67 -5.23 -8.86 11.63
C LEU A 67 -5.94 -8.21 10.45
N ALA A 68 -7.13 -7.66 10.65
CA ALA A 68 -7.86 -6.94 9.59
C ALA A 68 -7.29 -5.52 9.42
N PRO A 69 -7.17 -5.01 8.17
CA PRO A 69 -6.76 -3.62 7.95
C PRO A 69 -7.82 -2.66 8.48
N ALA A 70 -7.40 -1.46 8.88
CA ALA A 70 -8.34 -0.40 9.17
C ALA A 70 -9.16 -0.04 7.91
N ALA A 71 -10.44 0.24 8.11
CA ALA A 71 -11.29 0.74 7.04
C ALA A 71 -10.81 2.13 6.58
N PRO A 72 -11.03 2.48 5.29
CA PRO A 72 -10.81 3.85 4.84
C PRO A 72 -11.58 4.86 5.70
N PRO A 73 -11.03 6.06 5.94
CA PRO A 73 -11.72 7.09 6.72
C PRO A 73 -13.08 7.45 6.13
N SER A 74 -14.10 7.54 6.97
CA SER A 74 -15.43 8.04 6.58
C SER A 74 -15.45 9.56 6.74
N GLY A 75 -15.03 10.30 5.72
CA GLY A 75 -15.01 11.77 5.77
C GLY A 75 -14.31 12.40 4.56
N ALA A 76 -14.41 13.73 4.46
CA ALA A 76 -13.64 14.47 3.46
C ALA A 76 -12.16 14.43 3.84
N MET A 77 -11.32 13.94 2.92
CA MET A 77 -9.88 13.91 3.08
C MET A 77 -9.24 15.12 2.39
N THR A 78 -8.05 15.49 2.84
CA THR A 78 -7.18 16.47 2.18
C THR A 78 -5.88 15.81 1.71
N PHE A 79 -5.13 16.47 0.83
CA PHE A 79 -3.78 15.98 0.47
C PHE A 79 -2.83 15.92 1.68
N ALA A 80 -2.97 16.84 2.64
CA ALA A 80 -2.20 16.81 3.88
C ALA A 80 -2.46 15.50 4.66
N ASP A 81 -3.72 15.06 4.75
CA ASP A 81 -4.07 13.79 5.40
C ASP A 81 -3.49 12.59 4.66
N LEU A 82 -3.52 12.63 3.32
CA LEU A 82 -2.95 11.57 2.50
C LEU A 82 -1.43 11.47 2.66
N HIS A 83 -0.69 12.59 2.61
CA HIS A 83 0.75 12.63 2.87
C HIS A 83 1.08 12.14 4.28
N ALA A 84 0.33 12.58 5.28
CA ALA A 84 0.52 12.12 6.66
C ALA A 84 0.29 10.60 6.80
N SER A 85 -0.68 10.03 6.09
CA SER A 85 -0.91 8.58 6.08
C SER A 85 0.27 7.80 5.49
N ILE A 86 0.91 8.34 4.44
CA ILE A 86 2.07 7.74 3.77
C ILE A 86 3.28 7.80 4.70
N ASP A 87 3.54 8.96 5.32
CA ASP A 87 4.68 9.15 6.23
C ASP A 87 4.55 8.26 7.49
N GLY A 88 3.33 8.13 8.01
CA GLY A 88 3.03 7.23 9.10
C GLY A 88 3.24 5.75 8.72
N ALA A 89 2.86 5.36 7.50
CA ALA A 89 3.09 4.01 6.99
C ALA A 89 4.58 3.70 6.80
N ILE A 90 5.36 4.62 6.25
CA ILE A 90 6.81 4.47 6.10
C ILE A 90 7.45 4.28 7.48
N SER A 91 7.18 5.20 8.42
CA SER A 91 7.74 5.15 9.77
C SER A 91 7.40 3.84 10.49
N TYR A 92 6.16 3.35 10.32
CA TYR A 92 5.73 2.09 10.88
C TYR A 92 6.52 0.90 10.31
N LEU A 93 6.61 0.81 8.98
CA LEU A 93 7.25 -0.31 8.28
C LEU A 93 8.77 -0.35 8.54
N GLU A 94 9.41 0.81 8.64
CA GLU A 94 10.84 0.92 8.98
C GLU A 94 11.14 0.49 10.42
N ALA A 95 10.17 0.61 11.33
CA ALA A 95 10.31 0.22 12.73
C ALA A 95 10.07 -1.28 13.00
N ILE A 96 9.64 -2.05 11.99
CA ILE A 96 9.38 -3.47 12.15
C ILE A 96 10.68 -4.23 12.43
N ASP A 97 10.67 -5.06 13.48
CA ASP A 97 11.79 -5.95 13.80
C ASP A 97 12.00 -6.99 12.68
N PRO A 98 13.18 -7.00 12.02
CA PRO A 98 13.49 -7.98 10.98
C PRO A 98 13.37 -9.44 11.45
N ALA A 99 13.66 -9.73 12.72
CA ALA A 99 13.53 -11.09 13.25
C ALA A 99 12.07 -11.54 13.34
N ALA A 100 11.14 -10.62 13.63
CA ALA A 100 9.71 -10.91 13.64
C ALA A 100 9.18 -11.21 12.22
N LEU A 101 9.70 -10.53 11.20
CA LEU A 101 9.36 -10.81 9.80
C LEU A 101 9.87 -12.19 9.36
N GLU A 102 11.13 -12.52 9.68
CA GLU A 102 11.72 -13.82 9.34
C GLU A 102 10.91 -14.96 9.99
N ALA A 103 10.56 -14.83 11.27
CA ALA A 103 9.70 -15.80 11.94
C ALA A 103 8.28 -15.85 11.35
N GLY A 104 7.75 -14.70 10.91
CA GLY A 104 6.43 -14.60 10.28
C GLY A 104 6.35 -15.27 8.91
N PHE A 105 7.45 -15.34 8.15
CA PHE A 105 7.48 -15.96 6.83
C PHE A 105 7.17 -17.45 6.85
N GLU A 106 7.46 -18.15 7.95
CA GLU A 106 7.16 -19.56 8.14
C GLU A 106 5.78 -19.81 8.80
N ARG A 107 5.10 -18.75 9.24
CA ARG A 107 3.81 -18.84 9.95
C ARG A 107 2.67 -19.17 9.00
N ALA A 108 1.65 -19.88 9.50
CA ALA A 108 0.36 -20.01 8.84
C ALA A 108 -0.45 -18.71 8.94
N ILE A 109 -0.93 -18.21 7.80
CA ILE A 109 -1.72 -17.00 7.66
C ILE A 109 -3.12 -17.34 7.20
N GLU A 110 -4.12 -16.91 7.97
CA GLU A 110 -5.53 -17.06 7.62
C GLU A 110 -6.06 -15.74 7.08
N LEU A 111 -6.47 -15.75 5.80
CA LEU A 111 -7.07 -14.60 5.14
C LEU A 111 -8.57 -14.82 4.98
N PRO A 112 -9.43 -14.08 5.72
CA PRO A 112 -10.86 -14.09 5.50
C PRO A 112 -11.17 -13.58 4.09
N VAL A 113 -11.94 -14.35 3.33
CA VAL A 113 -12.42 -14.00 1.98
C VAL A 113 -13.92 -14.20 1.90
N ARG A 114 -14.57 -13.64 0.88
CA ARG A 114 -15.99 -13.89 0.66
C ARG A 114 -16.21 -15.39 0.42
N GLY A 115 -16.98 -16.03 1.30
CA GLY A 115 -17.30 -17.46 1.21
C GLY A 115 -16.35 -18.40 1.93
N GLY A 116 -15.38 -17.89 2.72
CA GLY A 116 -14.54 -18.75 3.56
C GLY A 116 -13.25 -18.08 4.04
N THR A 117 -12.25 -18.91 4.30
CA THR A 117 -10.90 -18.47 4.67
C THR A 117 -9.90 -19.13 3.74
N LYS A 118 -8.91 -18.37 3.27
CA LYS A 118 -7.79 -18.91 2.49
C LYS A 118 -6.54 -18.91 3.36
N SER A 119 -5.94 -20.08 3.50
CA SER A 119 -4.72 -20.27 4.28
C SER A 119 -3.48 -20.14 3.39
N TYR A 120 -2.42 -19.54 3.92
CA TYR A 120 -1.12 -19.39 3.27
C TYR A 120 0.01 -19.66 4.28
N ARG A 121 1.21 -19.92 3.78
CA ARG A 121 2.44 -19.66 4.56
C ARG A 121 2.81 -18.17 4.43
N GLY A 122 3.43 -17.56 5.43
CA GLY A 122 3.68 -16.11 5.47
C GLY A 122 4.42 -15.56 4.24
N ASP A 123 5.45 -16.25 3.77
CA ASP A 123 6.15 -15.89 2.54
C ASP A 123 5.25 -15.96 1.29
N ARG A 124 4.39 -16.99 1.19
CA ARG A 124 3.41 -17.15 0.11
C ARG A 124 2.33 -16.09 0.18
N PHE A 125 1.84 -15.75 1.37
CA PHE A 125 0.91 -14.64 1.55
C PHE A 125 1.51 -13.32 1.05
N LEU A 126 2.77 -13.04 1.40
CA LEU A 126 3.47 -11.85 0.94
C LEU A 126 3.55 -11.80 -0.60
N LEU A 127 4.06 -12.87 -1.22
CA LEU A 127 4.35 -12.92 -2.65
C LEU A 127 3.10 -13.03 -3.52
N GLU A 128 2.09 -13.79 -3.09
CA GLU A 128 0.93 -14.14 -3.92
C GLU A 128 -0.28 -13.24 -3.65
N PHE A 129 -0.31 -12.53 -2.52
CA PHE A 129 -1.43 -11.66 -2.15
C PHE A 129 -0.98 -10.23 -1.85
N ALA A 130 -0.10 -10.03 -0.87
CA ALA A 130 0.20 -8.69 -0.37
C ALA A 130 0.89 -7.80 -1.40
N LEU A 131 1.98 -8.29 -2.02
CA LEU A 131 2.70 -7.53 -3.05
C LEU A 131 1.85 -7.26 -4.29
N PRO A 132 1.13 -8.23 -4.88
CA PRO A 132 0.22 -7.96 -5.98
C PRO A 132 -0.87 -6.93 -5.63
N ASN A 133 -1.45 -7.03 -4.44
CA ASN A 133 -2.49 -6.09 -4.00
C ASN A 133 -1.93 -4.67 -3.81
N PHE A 134 -0.77 -4.53 -3.17
CA PHE A 134 -0.09 -3.25 -3.00
C PHE A 134 0.20 -2.57 -4.34
N PHE A 135 0.81 -3.29 -5.29
CA PHE A 135 1.15 -2.73 -6.59
C PHE A 135 -0.09 -2.45 -7.45
N PHE A 136 -1.17 -3.20 -7.28
CA PHE A 136 -2.46 -2.88 -7.91
C PHE A 136 -2.94 -1.49 -7.48
N HIS A 137 -3.04 -1.23 -6.17
CA HIS A 137 -3.49 0.07 -5.66
C HIS A 137 -2.54 1.21 -6.01
N LEU A 138 -1.22 0.99 -5.93
CA LEU A 138 -0.23 1.99 -6.33
C LEU A 138 -0.32 2.34 -7.82
N THR A 139 -0.56 1.34 -8.67
CA THR A 139 -0.77 1.54 -10.11
C THR A 139 -2.07 2.30 -10.38
N LEU A 140 -3.12 2.08 -9.58
CA LEU A 140 -4.36 2.84 -9.70
C LEU A 140 -4.18 4.30 -9.33
N VAL A 141 -3.39 4.63 -8.29
CA VAL A 141 -3.03 6.03 -8.01
C VAL A 141 -2.37 6.65 -9.24
N TYR A 142 -1.36 5.99 -9.80
CA TYR A 142 -0.68 6.45 -11.01
C TYR A 142 -1.65 6.67 -12.19
N ALA A 143 -2.55 5.71 -12.42
CA ALA A 143 -3.51 5.75 -13.52
C ALA A 143 -4.55 6.87 -13.34
N ILE A 144 -5.06 7.06 -12.12
CA ILE A 144 -5.99 8.15 -11.78
C ILE A 144 -5.32 9.49 -12.06
N LEU A 145 -4.11 9.71 -11.54
CA LEU A 145 -3.39 10.97 -11.75
C LEU A 145 -3.13 11.23 -13.24
N ARG A 146 -2.74 10.21 -14.01
CA ARG A 146 -2.59 10.36 -15.47
C ARG A 146 -3.89 10.70 -16.17
N LYS A 147 -5.00 10.05 -15.79
CA LYS A 147 -6.34 10.36 -16.33
C LYS A 147 -6.72 11.82 -16.07
N GLU A 148 -6.37 12.35 -14.90
CA GLU A 148 -6.65 13.73 -14.50
C GLU A 148 -5.70 14.76 -15.14
N GLY A 149 -4.80 14.34 -16.04
CA GLY A 149 -3.93 15.23 -16.81
C GLY A 149 -2.57 15.51 -16.19
N VAL A 150 -2.22 14.87 -15.07
CA VAL A 150 -0.93 15.06 -14.41
C VAL A 150 0.20 14.55 -15.32
N PRO A 151 1.26 15.35 -15.60
CA PRO A 151 2.35 14.97 -16.50
C PRO A 151 3.32 13.97 -15.82
N LEU A 152 2.84 12.74 -15.62
CA LEU A 152 3.61 11.64 -15.02
C LEU A 152 4.34 10.82 -16.07
N GLU A 153 5.55 10.40 -15.75
CA GLU A 153 6.36 9.48 -16.54
C GLU A 153 6.46 8.10 -15.86
N LYS A 154 6.99 7.10 -16.56
CA LYS A 154 7.27 5.79 -15.93
C LYS A 154 8.29 5.93 -14.79
N GLY A 155 9.24 6.85 -14.91
CA GLY A 155 10.24 7.13 -13.88
C GLY A 155 9.63 7.57 -12.55
N ASP A 156 8.50 8.28 -12.57
CA ASP A 156 7.81 8.70 -11.35
C ASP A 156 7.22 7.50 -10.59
N PHE A 157 6.72 6.49 -11.30
CA PHE A 157 6.22 5.26 -10.70
C PHE A 157 7.37 4.38 -10.19
N MET A 158 8.43 4.23 -10.99
CA MET A 158 9.55 3.36 -10.66
C MET A 158 10.38 3.92 -9.51
N GLY A 159 10.37 5.24 -9.28
CA GLY A 159 11.30 5.90 -8.39
C GLY A 159 12.69 6.02 -9.00
N ARG A 160 13.51 6.90 -8.43
CA ARG A 160 14.95 6.95 -8.70
C ARG A 160 15.71 6.11 -7.69
#